data_AF-A0A3A1WWT2-F1
#
_entry.id   AF-A0A3A1WWT2-F1
#
_cell.length_a   1.000
_cell.length_b   1.000
_cell.length_c   1.000
_cell.angle_alpha   90.00
_cell.angle_beta   90.00
_cell.angle_gamma   90.00
#
_symmetry.space_group_name_H-M   'P 1'
#
loop_
_entity.id
_entity.type
_entity.pdbx_description
1 polymer ?
#
loop_
_entity_poly.entity_id
_entity_poly.type
_entity_poly.pdbx_seq_one_letter_code
_entity_poly.pdbx_strand_id
1 'polypeptide(L)'
;MEVLDIDVADQISRNCVDDFDIQSILEIYGESANSYDGCIDFVGLDDFASFAGKEVSNVNGNIYPSKECSFFMTFPKEYACANCSENSQWIKGLRYWVPAVSDGFIENVDKNGKQFAIRNTACTSFLRWCDMFLHNKKMFGYDLINLPIAMFHNINVRDAMLISILDEDQEWYDDDSLAEFAWYPHTTETSRNLRHCLEAKFTQKNKKPDLKRAIAACKVLEVMTMVVKSIPELTVQVYALLAYISWWFKLGNVKYYADCALEIDKDCTMAKIVRGACENNLEPAWIDNYATPQEN
;
A
#
# COMPACT_ATOMS: atom_id res chain seq x y z
N MET A 1 -7.01 37.85 32.93
CA MET A 1 -6.26 36.90 33.76
C MET A 1 -7.28 35.93 34.35
N GLU A 2 -7.50 34.75 33.78
CA GLU A 2 -6.56 33.60 33.70
C GLU A 2 -6.32 32.99 35.10
N VAL A 3 -6.21 31.68 35.35
CA VAL A 3 -6.09 30.43 34.54
C VAL A 3 -6.39 29.27 35.53
N LEU A 4 -7.01 28.12 35.25
CA LEU A 4 -7.62 27.48 34.05
C LEU A 4 -8.69 26.45 34.50
N ASP A 5 -9.53 25.96 33.59
CA ASP A 5 -10.17 24.63 33.68
C ASP A 5 -9.17 23.53 33.31
N ILE A 6 -9.23 22.38 34.00
CA ILE A 6 -9.02 21.06 33.37
C ILE A 6 -9.93 20.04 34.08
N ASP A 7 -11.15 19.86 33.58
CA ASP A 7 -11.94 18.67 33.92
C ASP A 7 -11.53 17.54 32.97
N VAL A 8 -10.99 16.45 33.52
CA VAL A 8 -10.36 15.34 32.77
C VAL A 8 -11.43 14.30 32.36
N ALA A 9 -12.66 14.76 32.11
CA ALA A 9 -13.85 13.90 32.01
C ALA A 9 -14.27 13.53 30.57
N ASP A 10 -13.99 14.37 29.56
CA ASP A 10 -14.49 14.19 28.18
C ASP A 10 -13.50 13.50 27.22
N GLN A 11 -12.44 12.85 27.74
CA GLN A 11 -11.54 12.07 26.88
C GLN A 11 -12.16 10.73 26.45
N ILE A 12 -12.69 10.77 25.22
CA ILE A 12 -12.90 9.65 24.29
C ILE A 12 -14.13 8.77 24.56
N SER A 13 -15.23 9.13 23.89
CA SER A 13 -16.25 8.19 23.42
C SER A 13 -16.89 8.67 22.11
N ARG A 14 -16.08 8.76 21.04
CA ARG A 14 -16.59 8.69 19.65
C ARG A 14 -16.17 7.35 19.07
N ASN A 15 -16.97 6.34 19.38
CA ASN A 15 -16.90 5.04 18.71
C ASN A 15 -17.60 5.14 17.36
N CYS A 16 -17.15 4.31 16.43
CA CYS A 16 -17.60 4.19 15.03
C CYS A 16 -17.02 5.22 14.04
N VAL A 17 -16.61 4.68 12.90
CA VAL A 17 -16.15 5.38 11.69
C VAL A 17 -17.29 6.18 11.02
N ASP A 18 -18.54 5.88 11.40
CA ASP A 18 -19.76 6.42 10.82
C ASP A 18 -20.03 7.91 11.13
N ASP A 19 -19.33 8.49 12.12
CA ASP A 19 -19.43 9.91 12.50
C ASP A 19 -18.50 10.84 11.68
N PHE A 20 -17.86 10.34 10.62
CA PHE A 20 -16.93 11.14 9.81
C PHE A 20 -17.65 12.07 8.82
N ASP A 21 -17.93 13.29 9.28
CA ASP A 21 -18.57 14.34 8.47
C ASP A 21 -17.65 14.88 7.35
N ILE A 22 -17.77 14.26 6.17
CA ILE A 22 -17.12 14.69 4.93
C ILE A 22 -17.51 16.12 4.54
N GLN A 23 -18.75 16.55 4.81
CA GLN A 23 -19.24 17.87 4.41
C GLN A 23 -18.52 18.97 5.20
N SER A 24 -18.37 18.82 6.52
CA SER A 24 -17.53 19.71 7.33
C SER A 24 -16.08 19.79 6.86
N ILE A 25 -15.55 18.74 6.22
CA ILE A 25 -14.16 18.72 5.75
C ILE A 25 -14.02 19.41 4.39
N LEU A 26 -15.00 19.28 3.51
CA LEU A 26 -15.09 20.12 2.30
C LEU A 26 -15.23 21.61 2.68
N GLU A 27 -15.98 21.93 3.74
CA GLU A 27 -16.09 23.29 4.29
C GLU A 27 -14.78 23.83 4.89
N ILE A 28 -13.95 22.97 5.51
CA ILE A 28 -12.61 23.34 5.99
C ILE A 28 -11.70 23.73 4.83
N TYR A 29 -11.64 22.88 3.80
CA TYR A 29 -10.56 22.93 2.81
C TYR A 29 -10.93 23.63 1.50
N GLY A 30 -12.21 23.92 1.26
CA GLY A 30 -12.67 24.74 0.15
C GLY A 30 -12.16 24.26 -1.21
N GLU A 31 -11.64 25.16 -2.04
CA GLU A 31 -11.14 24.83 -3.38
C GLU A 31 -9.95 23.84 -3.39
N SER A 32 -9.23 23.66 -2.26
CA SER A 32 -8.16 22.66 -2.15
C SER A 32 -8.68 21.22 -1.99
N ALA A 33 -9.98 21.00 -1.73
CA ALA A 33 -10.58 19.68 -1.56
C ALA A 33 -11.84 19.48 -2.39
N ASN A 34 -11.94 18.36 -3.10
CA ASN A 34 -13.10 17.99 -3.90
C ASN A 34 -13.69 16.66 -3.43
N SER A 35 -15.01 16.53 -3.48
CA SER A 35 -15.66 15.24 -3.29
C SER A 35 -15.61 14.41 -4.57
N TYR A 36 -15.04 13.21 -4.48
CA TYR A 36 -15.05 12.22 -5.56
C TYR A 36 -15.42 10.86 -4.99
N ASP A 37 -16.50 10.26 -5.51
CA ASP A 37 -17.02 8.95 -5.10
C ASP A 37 -17.19 8.79 -3.57
N GLY A 38 -17.83 9.79 -2.93
CA GLY A 38 -18.02 9.80 -1.48
C GLY A 38 -16.73 9.92 -0.66
N CYS A 39 -15.62 10.31 -1.28
CA CYS A 39 -14.31 10.47 -0.66
C CYS A 39 -13.71 11.86 -0.98
N ILE A 40 -12.59 12.22 -0.35
CA ILE A 40 -12.00 13.57 -0.44
C ILE A 40 -10.67 13.53 -1.22
N ASP A 41 -10.63 14.22 -2.37
CA ASP A 41 -9.42 14.41 -3.18
C ASP A 41 -8.84 15.82 -2.97
N PHE A 42 -7.53 15.91 -2.72
CA PHE A 42 -6.84 17.19 -2.54
C PHE A 42 -6.09 17.61 -3.81
N VAL A 43 -6.09 18.92 -4.08
CA VAL A 43 -5.65 19.47 -5.37
C VAL A 43 -4.12 19.53 -5.51
N GLY A 44 -3.36 19.66 -4.41
CA GLY A 44 -1.88 19.75 -4.44
C GLY A 44 -1.12 18.83 -3.47
N LEU A 45 0.16 18.62 -3.77
CA LEU A 45 1.13 17.97 -2.86
C LEU A 45 1.39 18.80 -1.60
N ASP A 46 1.39 20.13 -1.75
CA ASP A 46 1.62 21.09 -0.66
C ASP A 46 0.45 21.09 0.34
N ASP A 47 -0.79 20.93 -0.14
CA ASP A 47 -1.98 20.77 0.71
C ASP A 47 -1.77 19.56 1.64
N PHE A 48 -1.46 18.38 1.09
CA PHE A 48 -1.24 17.15 1.85
C PHE A 48 -0.16 17.31 2.92
N ALA A 49 0.98 17.93 2.57
CA ALA A 49 2.07 18.18 3.51
C ALA A 49 1.69 19.19 4.62
N SER A 50 0.81 20.15 4.30
CA SER A 50 0.43 21.21 5.24
C SER A 50 -0.52 20.73 6.35
N PHE A 51 -1.35 19.71 6.09
CA PHE A 51 -2.37 19.21 7.01
C PHE A 51 -1.97 17.93 7.77
N ALA A 52 -1.06 17.13 7.22
CA ALA A 52 -0.52 15.94 7.88
C ALA A 52 0.03 16.25 9.29
N GLY A 53 -0.64 15.75 10.33
CA GLY A 53 -0.24 15.91 11.73
C GLY A 53 -0.87 17.07 12.51
N LYS A 54 -1.78 17.86 11.94
CA LYS A 54 -2.43 18.98 12.62
C LYS A 54 -3.90 18.73 12.94
N GLU A 55 -4.34 19.19 14.10
CA GLU A 55 -5.77 19.41 14.35
C GLU A 55 -6.28 20.54 13.45
N VAL A 56 -7.44 20.36 12.83
CA VAL A 56 -8.02 21.33 11.89
C VAL A 56 -9.47 21.60 12.27
N SER A 57 -9.82 22.87 12.47
CA SER A 57 -11.17 23.29 12.88
C SER A 57 -12.05 23.63 11.69
N ASN A 58 -13.30 23.14 11.64
CA ASN A 58 -14.30 23.63 10.69
C ASN A 58 -14.77 25.06 11.01
N VAL A 59 -15.57 25.64 10.12
CA VAL A 59 -16.14 26.99 10.26
C VAL A 59 -17.01 27.17 11.52
N ASN A 60 -17.45 26.07 12.13
CA ASN A 60 -18.24 26.02 13.35
C ASN A 60 -17.38 25.77 14.62
N GLY A 61 -16.05 25.64 14.47
CA GLY A 61 -15.11 25.39 15.57
C GLY A 61 -14.91 23.92 15.96
N ASN A 62 -15.53 22.97 15.26
CA ASN A 62 -15.30 21.54 15.52
C ASN A 62 -13.89 21.14 15.09
N ILE A 63 -13.12 20.55 16.00
CA ILE A 63 -11.76 20.09 15.73
C ILE A 63 -11.77 18.67 15.15
N TYR A 64 -11.17 18.53 13.96
CA TYR A 64 -10.90 17.26 13.28
C TYR A 64 -9.42 16.91 13.47
N PRO A 65 -9.08 15.75 14.04
CA PRO A 65 -7.69 15.36 14.17
C PRO A 65 -7.11 14.92 12.81
N SER A 66 -5.82 15.20 12.57
CA SER A 66 -5.16 14.85 11.30
C SER A 66 -5.08 13.35 10.98
N LYS A 67 -5.26 12.49 11.99
CA LYS A 67 -5.20 11.03 11.81
C LYS A 67 -6.40 10.55 10.98
N GLU A 68 -7.59 11.11 11.19
CA GLU A 68 -8.77 10.91 10.34
C GLU A 68 -8.50 11.45 8.93
N CYS A 69 -8.02 12.70 8.81
CA CYS A 69 -7.68 13.28 7.50
C CYS A 69 -6.69 12.39 6.72
N SER A 70 -5.62 11.93 7.36
CA SER A 70 -4.62 11.05 6.75
C SER A 70 -5.22 9.73 6.24
N PHE A 71 -6.29 9.23 6.85
CA PHE A 71 -6.98 8.00 6.47
C PHE A 71 -7.84 8.16 5.22
N PHE A 72 -8.64 9.24 5.15
CA PHE A 72 -9.59 9.50 4.06
C PHE A 72 -9.03 10.36 2.91
N MET A 73 -7.79 10.83 3.02
CA MET A 73 -7.09 11.57 1.97
C MET A 73 -6.50 10.64 0.90
N THR A 74 -6.62 11.07 -0.35
CA THR A 74 -5.83 10.56 -1.48
C THR A 74 -4.37 11.04 -1.45
N PHE A 75 -3.42 10.21 -1.88
CA PHE A 75 -2.03 10.61 -2.17
C PHE A 75 -1.56 10.04 -3.52
N PRO A 76 -0.75 10.80 -4.28
CA PRO A 76 -0.01 10.28 -5.45
C PRO A 76 1.29 9.58 -4.99
N LYS A 77 1.83 8.67 -5.81
CA LYS A 77 3.06 7.93 -5.49
C LYS A 77 4.29 8.83 -5.27
N GLU A 78 4.34 9.98 -5.92
CA GLU A 78 5.37 11.01 -5.75
C GLU A 78 5.40 11.54 -4.31
N TYR A 79 4.24 11.64 -3.64
CA TYR A 79 4.17 12.05 -2.24
C TYR A 79 4.84 11.01 -1.32
N ALA A 80 4.57 9.72 -1.56
CA ALA A 80 5.23 8.63 -0.83
C ALA A 80 6.75 8.65 -1.06
N CYS A 81 7.21 8.86 -2.30
CA CYS A 81 8.64 9.01 -2.61
C CYS A 81 9.31 10.16 -1.83
N ALA A 82 8.63 11.30 -1.65
CA ALA A 82 9.16 12.46 -0.95
C ALA A 82 9.03 12.40 0.58
N ASN A 83 8.04 11.69 1.12
CA ASN A 83 7.65 11.74 2.54
C ASN A 83 7.67 10.38 3.27
N CYS A 84 8.30 9.35 2.68
CA CYS A 84 8.56 8.04 3.29
C CYS A 84 9.54 8.16 4.46
N SER A 85 9.01 8.42 5.65
CA SER A 85 9.76 8.46 6.90
C SER A 85 8.88 8.04 8.06
N GLU A 86 9.39 7.13 8.89
CA GLU A 86 8.76 6.65 10.12
C GLU A 86 8.32 7.78 11.07
N ASN A 87 8.98 8.95 10.98
CA ASN A 87 8.64 10.12 11.79
C ASN A 87 7.56 11.02 11.18
N SER A 88 7.20 10.82 9.91
CA SER A 88 6.16 11.60 9.21
C SER A 88 4.80 11.47 9.89
N GLN A 89 4.12 12.61 10.08
CA GLN A 89 2.88 12.62 10.85
C GLN A 89 1.72 11.92 10.15
N TRP A 90 1.66 11.91 8.82
CA TRP A 90 0.65 11.15 8.07
C TRP A 90 0.76 9.64 8.31
N ILE A 91 1.98 9.08 8.36
CA ILE A 91 2.23 7.66 8.68
C ILE A 91 1.80 7.34 10.12
N LYS A 92 2.08 8.25 11.07
CA LYS A 92 1.62 8.13 12.47
C LYS A 92 0.09 8.19 12.56
N GLY A 93 -0.53 9.08 11.80
CA GLY A 93 -1.99 9.22 11.69
C GLY A 93 -2.65 7.96 11.14
N LEU A 94 -2.08 7.37 10.08
CA LEU A 94 -2.55 6.09 9.54
C LEU A 94 -2.38 4.93 10.52
N ARG A 95 -1.23 4.83 11.19
CA ARG A 95 -0.95 3.77 12.18
C ARG A 95 -1.98 3.72 13.30
N TYR A 96 -2.52 4.86 13.71
CA TYR A 96 -3.59 4.94 14.72
C TYR A 96 -4.82 4.10 14.36
N TRP A 97 -5.16 4.00 13.06
CA TRP A 97 -6.34 3.27 12.58
C TRP A 97 -6.14 1.77 12.45
N VAL A 98 -4.90 1.28 12.44
CA VAL A 98 -4.59 -0.13 12.17
C VAL A 98 -5.32 -1.10 13.12
N PRO A 99 -5.42 -0.86 14.44
CA PRO A 99 -6.22 -1.72 15.31
C PRO A 99 -7.71 -1.73 14.94
N ALA A 100 -8.33 -0.54 14.83
CA ALA A 100 -9.77 -0.42 14.56
C ALA A 100 -10.19 -1.04 13.20
N VAL A 101 -9.36 -0.88 12.16
CA VAL A 101 -9.60 -1.53 10.86
C VAL A 101 -9.41 -3.05 10.94
N SER A 102 -8.45 -3.52 11.73
CA SER A 102 -8.22 -4.97 11.92
C SER A 102 -9.35 -5.62 12.70
N ASP A 103 -9.84 -4.98 13.77
CA ASP A 103 -10.99 -5.43 14.54
C ASP A 103 -12.26 -5.45 13.67
N GLY A 104 -12.50 -4.39 12.90
CA GLY A 104 -13.62 -4.33 11.93
C GLY A 104 -13.52 -5.38 10.83
N PHE A 105 -12.31 -5.75 10.40
CA PHE A 105 -12.09 -6.87 9.49
C PHE A 105 -12.44 -8.21 10.15
N ILE A 106 -11.99 -8.45 11.39
CA ILE A 106 -12.32 -9.68 12.15
C ILE A 106 -13.82 -9.83 12.34
N GLU A 107 -14.52 -8.76 12.74
CA GLU A 107 -15.99 -8.77 12.83
C GLU A 107 -16.67 -9.10 11.49
N ASN A 108 -16.12 -8.62 10.36
CA ASN A 108 -16.64 -8.92 9.03
C ASN A 108 -16.38 -10.38 8.63
N VAL A 109 -15.24 -10.95 9.02
CA VAL A 109 -14.94 -12.39 8.86
C VAL A 109 -15.96 -13.24 9.64
N ASP A 110 -16.27 -12.86 10.88
CA ASP A 110 -17.22 -13.60 11.73
C ASP A 110 -18.67 -13.50 11.23
N LYS A 111 -19.06 -12.32 10.72
CA LYS A 111 -20.43 -12.07 10.21
C LYS A 111 -20.68 -12.64 8.82
N ASN A 112 -19.73 -12.49 7.89
CA ASN A 112 -19.93 -12.72 6.45
C ASN A 112 -18.98 -13.77 5.84
N GLY A 113 -18.02 -14.27 6.61
CA GLY A 113 -17.04 -15.26 6.17
C GLY A 113 -15.78 -14.65 5.52
N LYS A 114 -14.65 -15.35 5.70
CA LYS A 114 -13.31 -14.86 5.36
C LYS A 114 -13.15 -14.35 3.92
N GLN A 115 -13.65 -15.09 2.92
CA GLN A 115 -13.48 -14.70 1.51
C GLN A 115 -14.25 -13.42 1.16
N PHE A 116 -15.46 -13.26 1.71
CA PHE A 116 -16.23 -12.03 1.56
C PHE A 116 -15.52 -10.85 2.22
N ALA A 117 -15.09 -11.01 3.47
CA ALA A 117 -14.40 -9.95 4.22
C ALA A 117 -13.13 -9.46 3.51
N ILE A 118 -12.27 -10.37 3.02
CA ILE A 118 -11.06 -10.04 2.26
C ILE A 118 -11.40 -9.20 1.03
N ARG A 119 -12.36 -9.65 0.21
CA ARG A 119 -12.76 -8.94 -1.01
C ARG A 119 -13.39 -7.58 -0.68
N ASN A 120 -14.26 -7.53 0.33
CA ASN A 120 -14.92 -6.29 0.74
C ASN A 120 -13.92 -5.24 1.27
N THR A 121 -12.90 -5.67 2.03
CA THR A 121 -11.88 -4.78 2.58
C THR A 121 -10.93 -4.23 1.50
N ALA A 122 -10.55 -5.02 0.50
CA ALA A 122 -9.43 -4.66 -0.39
C ALA A 122 -9.70 -4.68 -1.89
N CYS A 123 -10.90 -5.02 -2.38
CA CYS A 123 -11.19 -4.96 -3.83
C CYS A 123 -10.93 -3.56 -4.40
N THR A 124 -11.49 -2.52 -3.78
CA THR A 124 -11.29 -1.14 -4.21
C THR A 124 -9.84 -0.68 -4.02
N SER A 125 -9.20 -1.05 -2.90
CA SER A 125 -7.81 -0.71 -2.62
C SER A 125 -6.83 -1.33 -3.62
N PHE A 126 -7.09 -2.56 -4.08
CA PHE A 126 -6.31 -3.23 -5.12
C PHE A 126 -6.49 -2.59 -6.50
N LEU A 127 -7.72 -2.25 -6.88
CA LEU A 127 -7.98 -1.53 -8.12
C LEU A 127 -7.25 -0.18 -8.13
N ARG A 128 -7.25 0.55 -7.00
CA ARG A 128 -6.51 1.81 -6.84
C ARG A 128 -4.99 1.64 -6.86
N TRP A 129 -4.46 0.52 -6.38
CA TRP A 129 -3.04 0.17 -6.56
C TRP A 129 -2.70 0.01 -8.05
N CYS A 130 -3.50 -0.77 -8.80
CA CYS A 130 -3.31 -0.92 -10.24
C CYS A 130 -3.41 0.44 -10.95
N ASP A 131 -4.44 1.22 -10.65
CA ASP A 131 -4.65 2.58 -11.15
C ASP A 131 -3.48 3.55 -10.85
N MET A 132 -2.81 3.43 -9.70
CA MET A 132 -1.65 4.27 -9.36
C MET A 132 -0.41 3.94 -10.22
N PHE A 133 -0.19 2.67 -10.53
CA PHE A 133 1.02 2.21 -11.22
C PHE A 133 0.88 2.04 -12.73
N LEU A 134 -0.32 1.70 -13.22
CA LEU A 134 -0.66 1.59 -14.64
C LEU A 134 -1.15 2.93 -15.20
N HIS A 135 -2.09 3.58 -14.48
CA HIS A 135 -2.87 4.72 -14.99
C HIS A 135 -2.55 6.07 -14.31
N ASN A 136 -1.49 6.10 -13.48
CA ASN A 136 -0.98 7.29 -12.78
C ASN A 136 -2.01 8.04 -11.90
N LYS A 137 -2.96 7.32 -11.30
CA LYS A 137 -3.94 7.88 -10.36
C LYS A 137 -3.42 7.90 -8.90
N LYS A 138 -4.28 8.30 -7.96
CA LYS A 138 -4.02 8.40 -6.51
C LYS A 138 -4.61 7.19 -5.76
N MET A 139 -4.09 6.88 -4.57
CA MET A 139 -4.65 5.91 -3.62
C MET A 139 -5.07 6.62 -2.33
N PHE A 140 -5.99 6.05 -1.55
CA PHE A 140 -6.37 6.57 -0.25
C PHE A 140 -5.45 6.09 0.86
N GLY A 141 -5.34 6.87 1.93
CA GLY A 141 -4.60 6.50 3.13
C GLY A 141 -5.01 5.13 3.71
N TYR A 142 -6.31 4.84 3.73
CA TYR A 142 -6.81 3.53 4.20
C TYR A 142 -6.42 2.35 3.30
N ASP A 143 -6.13 2.57 2.01
CA ASP A 143 -5.67 1.52 1.11
C ASP A 143 -4.31 0.94 1.56
N LEU A 144 -3.48 1.75 2.25
CA LEU A 144 -2.21 1.35 2.87
C LEU A 144 -2.38 0.41 4.09
N ILE A 145 -3.60 0.26 4.62
CA ILE A 145 -3.93 -0.63 5.74
C ILE A 145 -4.68 -1.86 5.21
N ASN A 146 -5.64 -1.65 4.32
CA ASN A 146 -6.46 -2.70 3.73
C ASN A 146 -5.66 -3.69 2.88
N LEU A 147 -4.66 -3.21 2.11
CA LEU A 147 -3.83 -4.08 1.27
C LEU A 147 -2.95 -5.05 2.08
N PRO A 148 -2.22 -4.63 3.13
CA PRO A 148 -1.54 -5.56 4.04
C PRO A 148 -2.47 -6.62 4.68
N ILE A 149 -3.66 -6.23 5.14
CA ILE A 149 -4.66 -7.16 5.70
C ILE A 149 -5.07 -8.20 4.65
N ALA A 150 -5.35 -7.78 3.42
CA ALA A 150 -5.72 -8.68 2.35
C ALA A 150 -4.57 -9.59 1.89
N MET A 151 -3.35 -9.07 1.75
CA MET A 151 -2.17 -9.88 1.41
C MET A 151 -1.85 -10.93 2.48
N PHE A 152 -2.00 -10.60 3.76
CA PHE A 152 -1.81 -11.53 4.87
C PHE A 152 -2.80 -12.71 4.82
N HIS A 153 -4.02 -12.47 4.33
CA HIS A 153 -5.07 -13.49 4.27
C HIS A 153 -5.28 -14.15 2.90
N ASN A 154 -4.77 -13.55 1.82
CA ASN A 154 -4.82 -14.04 0.44
C ASN A 154 -3.57 -13.60 -0.35
N ILE A 155 -2.62 -14.52 -0.53
CA ILE A 155 -1.36 -14.28 -1.25
C ILE A 155 -1.53 -13.87 -2.71
N ASN A 156 -2.69 -14.14 -3.33
CA ASN A 156 -2.92 -13.78 -4.73
C ASN A 156 -3.09 -12.26 -4.92
N VAL A 157 -3.47 -11.52 -3.87
CA VAL A 157 -3.45 -10.06 -3.87
C VAL A 157 -2.01 -9.54 -4.01
N ARG A 158 -1.06 -10.13 -3.25
CA ARG A 158 0.37 -9.81 -3.32
C ARG A 158 0.93 -10.12 -4.71
N ASP A 159 0.57 -11.28 -5.27
CA ASP A 159 1.07 -11.70 -6.58
C ASP A 159 0.46 -10.86 -7.71
N ALA A 160 -0.81 -10.43 -7.60
CA ALA A 160 -1.43 -9.51 -8.54
C ALA A 160 -0.80 -8.10 -8.46
N MET A 161 -0.49 -7.62 -7.24
CA MET A 161 0.26 -6.37 -7.02
C MET A 161 1.68 -6.44 -7.60
N LEU A 162 2.31 -7.63 -7.62
CA LEU A 162 3.60 -7.84 -8.29
C LEU A 162 3.45 -7.77 -9.82
N ILE A 163 2.44 -8.43 -10.40
CA ILE A 163 2.21 -8.39 -11.85
C ILE A 163 1.96 -6.95 -12.32
N SER A 164 1.19 -6.13 -11.59
CA SER A 164 0.94 -4.73 -12.01
C SER A 164 2.22 -3.86 -12.06
N ILE A 165 3.34 -4.33 -11.51
CA ILE A 165 4.66 -3.70 -11.61
C ILE A 165 5.53 -4.34 -12.70
N LEU A 166 5.41 -5.67 -12.93
CA LEU A 166 6.21 -6.41 -13.91
C LEU A 166 5.62 -6.40 -15.34
N ASP A 167 4.30 -6.43 -15.46
CA ASP A 167 3.58 -6.42 -16.74
C ASP A 167 3.18 -5.01 -17.15
N GLU A 168 4.21 -4.19 -17.34
CA GLU A 168 4.07 -2.73 -17.41
C GLU A 168 3.28 -2.18 -18.61
N ASP A 169 3.19 -2.97 -19.69
CA ASP A 169 2.44 -2.70 -20.92
C ASP A 169 1.14 -3.55 -21.00
N GLN A 170 0.80 -4.32 -19.97
CA GLN A 170 -0.35 -5.24 -19.94
C GLN A 170 -0.32 -6.30 -21.07
N GLU A 171 0.84 -6.93 -21.29
CA GLU A 171 1.02 -7.99 -22.31
C GLU A 171 0.35 -9.32 -21.91
N TRP A 172 0.12 -9.54 -20.61
CA TRP A 172 -0.39 -10.77 -20.01
C TRP A 172 -1.69 -10.57 -19.24
N TYR A 173 -1.85 -9.42 -18.57
CA TYR A 173 -3.03 -9.13 -17.75
C TYR A 173 -3.52 -7.68 -17.96
N ASP A 174 -4.74 -7.55 -18.48
CA ASP A 174 -5.51 -6.30 -18.40
C ASP A 174 -6.05 -6.07 -16.97
N ASP A 175 -6.68 -4.91 -16.75
CA ASP A 175 -7.17 -4.49 -15.43
C ASP A 175 -8.19 -5.48 -14.84
N ASP A 176 -9.08 -6.00 -15.68
CA ASP A 176 -10.10 -6.99 -15.29
C ASP A 176 -9.45 -8.34 -14.94
N SER A 177 -8.50 -8.81 -15.76
CA SER A 177 -7.76 -10.06 -15.51
C SER A 177 -6.90 -10.00 -14.25
N LEU A 178 -6.30 -8.84 -13.93
CA LEU A 178 -5.61 -8.61 -12.66
C LEU A 178 -6.56 -8.69 -11.46
N ALA A 179 -7.75 -8.09 -11.58
CA ALA A 179 -8.76 -8.12 -10.53
C ALA A 179 -9.33 -9.54 -10.32
N GLU A 180 -9.62 -10.27 -11.40
CA GLU A 180 -10.03 -11.68 -11.31
C GLU A 180 -8.95 -12.56 -10.68
N PHE A 181 -7.68 -12.36 -11.06
CA PHE A 181 -6.56 -13.10 -10.47
C PHE A 181 -6.42 -12.88 -8.96
N ALA A 182 -6.61 -11.65 -8.48
CA ALA A 182 -6.54 -11.33 -7.05
C ALA A 182 -7.64 -12.06 -6.23
N TRP A 183 -8.86 -12.20 -6.77
CA TRP A 183 -10.04 -12.63 -6.00
C TRP A 183 -10.55 -14.05 -6.30
N TYR A 184 -10.33 -14.60 -7.50
CA TYR A 184 -10.82 -15.92 -7.91
C TYR A 184 -9.71 -16.89 -8.40
N PRO A 185 -8.63 -17.11 -7.62
CA PRO A 185 -7.43 -17.85 -8.03
C PRO A 185 -7.61 -19.38 -7.96
N HIS A 186 -8.58 -19.93 -8.70
CA HIS A 186 -9.05 -21.32 -8.52
C HIS A 186 -9.01 -22.18 -9.79
N THR A 187 -8.03 -21.96 -10.67
CA THR A 187 -7.70 -22.91 -11.74
C THR A 187 -6.20 -23.17 -11.86
N THR A 188 -5.83 -24.39 -12.27
CA THR A 188 -4.45 -24.75 -12.65
C THR A 188 -3.93 -23.91 -13.83
N GLU A 189 -4.85 -23.39 -14.65
CA GLU A 189 -4.55 -22.49 -15.77
C GLU A 189 -4.09 -21.12 -15.27
N THR A 190 -4.77 -20.52 -14.29
CA THR A 190 -4.36 -19.27 -13.65
C THR A 190 -2.93 -19.34 -13.09
N SER A 191 -2.59 -20.42 -12.37
CA SER A 191 -1.22 -20.62 -11.84
C SER A 191 -0.18 -20.86 -12.95
N ARG A 192 -0.57 -21.49 -14.07
CA ARG A 192 0.28 -21.67 -15.24
C ARG A 192 0.56 -20.34 -15.94
N ASN A 193 -0.46 -19.50 -16.09
CA ASN A 193 -0.36 -18.19 -16.72
C ASN A 193 0.52 -17.24 -15.90
N LEU A 194 0.36 -17.22 -14.56
CA LEU A 194 1.26 -16.49 -13.66
C LEU A 194 2.71 -16.92 -13.86
N ARG A 195 2.95 -18.25 -13.88
CA ARG A 195 4.29 -18.80 -14.07
C ARG A 195 4.89 -18.39 -15.42
N HIS A 196 4.13 -18.50 -16.51
CA HIS A 196 4.63 -18.13 -17.84
C HIS A 196 4.86 -16.62 -17.98
N CYS A 197 4.02 -15.78 -17.37
CA CYS A 197 4.25 -14.34 -17.27
C CYS A 197 5.59 -14.05 -16.56
N LEU A 198 5.81 -14.63 -15.38
CA LEU A 198 7.06 -14.46 -14.62
C LEU A 198 8.27 -15.02 -15.39
N GLU A 199 8.18 -16.19 -16.01
CA GLU A 199 9.26 -16.76 -16.85
C GLU A 199 9.58 -15.86 -18.07
N ALA A 200 8.57 -15.32 -18.74
CA ALA A 200 8.76 -14.42 -19.88
C ALA A 200 9.40 -13.09 -19.47
N LYS A 201 8.89 -12.42 -18.42
CA LYS A 201 9.47 -11.17 -17.90
C LYS A 201 10.88 -11.39 -17.32
N PHE A 202 11.14 -12.54 -16.69
CA PHE A 202 12.47 -12.86 -16.16
C PHE A 202 13.51 -13.09 -17.26
N THR A 203 13.09 -13.68 -18.39
CA THR A 203 13.97 -13.96 -19.55
C THR A 203 14.02 -12.82 -20.57
N GLN A 204 13.28 -11.73 -20.36
CA GLN A 204 13.22 -10.59 -21.27
C GLN A 204 14.56 -9.85 -21.37
N LYS A 205 15.15 -9.85 -22.58
CA LYS A 205 16.45 -9.21 -22.87
C LYS A 205 16.35 -7.93 -23.70
N ASN A 206 15.27 -7.75 -24.44
CA ASN A 206 15.12 -6.72 -25.47
C ASN A 206 14.48 -5.40 -25.00
N LYS A 207 14.02 -5.35 -23.74
CA LYS A 207 13.39 -4.17 -23.14
C LYS A 207 13.97 -3.94 -21.74
N LYS A 208 14.25 -2.68 -21.41
CA LYS A 208 14.54 -2.26 -20.04
C LYS A 208 13.20 -1.94 -19.36
N PRO A 209 12.89 -2.53 -18.19
CA PRO A 209 11.63 -2.28 -17.52
C PRO A 209 11.65 -0.92 -16.78
N ASP A 210 10.47 -0.44 -16.41
CA ASP A 210 10.21 0.86 -15.79
C ASP A 210 10.72 0.91 -14.34
N LEU A 211 12.01 1.25 -14.22
CA LEU A 211 12.66 1.44 -12.93
C LEU A 211 11.98 2.53 -12.08
N LYS A 212 11.29 3.52 -12.68
CA LYS A 212 10.61 4.58 -11.90
C LYS A 212 9.36 4.02 -11.22
N ARG A 213 8.58 3.20 -11.94
CA ARG A 213 7.43 2.46 -11.40
C ARG A 213 7.86 1.53 -10.26
N ALA A 214 8.94 0.76 -10.46
CA ALA A 214 9.49 -0.11 -9.42
C ALA A 214 9.95 0.65 -8.16
N ILE A 215 10.68 1.75 -8.32
CA ILE A 215 11.12 2.61 -7.20
C ILE A 215 9.91 3.19 -6.45
N ALA A 216 8.90 3.68 -7.17
CA ALA A 216 7.68 4.23 -6.57
C ALA A 216 6.88 3.15 -5.83
N ALA A 217 6.77 1.94 -6.38
CA ALA A 217 6.13 0.80 -5.73
C ALA A 217 6.85 0.41 -4.44
N CYS A 218 8.19 0.33 -4.46
CA CYS A 218 9.00 0.12 -3.26
C CYS A 218 8.75 1.20 -2.20
N LYS A 219 8.65 2.49 -2.58
CA LYS A 219 8.38 3.59 -1.64
C LYS A 219 6.99 3.51 -1.00
N VAL A 220 5.97 3.12 -1.76
CA VAL A 220 4.61 2.90 -1.24
C VAL A 220 4.57 1.67 -0.32
N LEU A 221 5.28 0.58 -0.64
CA LEU A 221 5.41 -0.60 0.22
C LEU A 221 6.20 -0.30 1.50
N GLU A 222 7.28 0.49 1.43
CA GLU A 222 8.00 0.97 2.62
C GLU A 222 7.05 1.76 3.55
N VAL A 223 6.21 2.64 3.01
CA VAL A 223 5.14 3.31 3.79
C VAL A 223 4.18 2.28 4.40
N MET A 224 3.68 1.30 3.64
CA MET A 224 2.78 0.27 4.17
C MET A 224 3.41 -0.46 5.37
N THR A 225 4.68 -0.87 5.30
CA THR A 225 5.36 -1.52 6.43
C THR A 225 5.41 -0.62 7.66
N MET A 226 5.71 0.68 7.49
CA MET A 226 5.69 1.64 8.60
C MET A 226 4.28 1.83 9.17
N VAL A 227 3.25 1.91 8.33
CA VAL A 227 1.85 2.10 8.76
C VAL A 227 1.42 0.92 9.62
N VAL A 228 1.51 -0.32 9.13
CA VAL A 228 0.89 -1.49 9.79
C VAL A 228 1.77 -2.18 10.85
N LYS A 229 2.99 -1.68 11.13
CA LYS A 229 3.95 -2.32 12.06
C LYS A 229 3.47 -2.56 13.50
N SER A 230 2.36 -1.96 13.92
CA SER A 230 1.71 -2.26 15.20
C SER A 230 1.18 -3.70 15.28
N ILE A 231 0.95 -4.34 14.12
CA ILE A 231 0.62 -5.76 13.98
C ILE A 231 1.67 -6.39 13.04
N PRO A 232 2.78 -6.94 13.56
CA PRO A 232 3.92 -7.38 12.76
C PRO A 232 3.57 -8.35 11.64
N GLU A 233 2.59 -9.23 11.85
CA GLU A 233 2.10 -10.23 10.90
C GLU A 233 1.65 -9.61 9.56
N LEU A 234 1.05 -8.41 9.61
CA LEU A 234 0.62 -7.67 8.42
C LEU A 234 1.79 -7.19 7.57
N THR A 235 2.98 -7.03 8.16
CA THR A 235 4.18 -6.57 7.43
C THR A 235 4.84 -7.68 6.61
N VAL A 236 4.61 -8.97 6.92
CA VAL A 236 5.33 -10.11 6.33
C VAL A 236 5.27 -10.11 4.81
N GLN A 237 4.05 -10.04 4.25
CA GLN A 237 3.86 -10.11 2.78
C GLN A 237 4.27 -8.81 2.10
N VAL A 238 4.19 -7.67 2.81
CA VAL A 238 4.68 -6.36 2.33
C VAL A 238 6.20 -6.39 2.20
N TYR A 239 6.92 -6.86 3.23
CA TYR A 239 8.38 -7.00 3.20
C TYR A 239 8.84 -8.02 2.15
N ALA A 240 8.12 -9.14 1.99
CA ALA A 240 8.44 -10.14 0.98
C ALA A 240 8.28 -9.60 -0.46
N LEU A 241 7.19 -8.87 -0.74
CA LEU A 241 6.97 -8.20 -2.03
C LEU A 241 8.00 -7.10 -2.29
N LEU A 242 8.28 -6.28 -1.27
CA LEU A 242 9.31 -5.24 -1.32
C LEU A 242 10.71 -5.83 -1.60
N ALA A 243 11.07 -6.95 -0.94
CA ALA A 243 12.31 -7.67 -1.21
C ALA A 243 12.37 -8.21 -2.65
N TYR A 244 11.26 -8.76 -3.17
CA TYR A 244 11.17 -9.34 -4.50
C TYR A 244 11.31 -8.28 -5.60
N ILE A 245 10.58 -7.18 -5.50
CA ILE A 245 10.72 -6.03 -6.42
C ILE A 245 12.13 -5.46 -6.33
N SER A 246 12.66 -5.24 -5.11
CA SER A 246 14.03 -4.72 -4.97
C SER A 246 15.09 -5.63 -5.59
N TRP A 247 14.97 -6.95 -5.45
CA TRP A 247 15.86 -7.91 -6.11
C TRP A 247 15.74 -7.82 -7.64
N TRP A 248 14.51 -7.93 -8.15
CA TRP A 248 14.23 -7.96 -9.59
C TRP A 248 14.73 -6.71 -10.33
N PHE A 249 14.62 -5.55 -9.67
CA PHE A 249 14.96 -4.24 -10.21
C PHE A 249 16.34 -3.71 -9.80
N LYS A 250 17.18 -4.52 -9.15
CA LYS A 250 18.51 -4.14 -8.64
C LYS A 250 18.50 -2.91 -7.71
N LEU A 251 17.45 -2.79 -6.90
CA LEU A 251 17.31 -1.75 -5.88
C LEU A 251 18.01 -2.17 -4.58
N GLY A 252 18.17 -1.21 -3.66
CA GLY A 252 18.84 -1.45 -2.37
C GLY A 252 18.05 -2.34 -1.40
N ASN A 253 18.67 -2.65 -0.27
CA ASN A 253 18.05 -3.25 0.92
C ASN A 253 17.38 -4.65 0.75
N VAL A 254 17.52 -5.31 -0.41
CA VAL A 254 16.95 -6.64 -0.71
C VAL A 254 17.04 -7.63 0.46
N LYS A 255 18.25 -7.86 0.97
CA LYS A 255 18.50 -8.79 2.07
C LYS A 255 17.80 -8.35 3.36
N TYR A 256 17.86 -7.07 3.70
CA TYR A 256 17.19 -6.52 4.88
C TYR A 256 15.68 -6.77 4.83
N TYR A 257 15.02 -6.49 3.70
CA TYR A 257 13.58 -6.74 3.55
C TYR A 257 13.22 -8.24 3.61
N ALA A 258 14.02 -9.12 2.98
CA ALA A 258 13.83 -10.56 3.08
C ALA A 258 14.04 -11.08 4.51
N ASP A 259 15.03 -10.54 5.22
CA ASP A 259 15.34 -10.89 6.62
C ASP A 259 14.19 -10.45 7.54
N CYS A 260 13.66 -9.22 7.42
CA CYS A 260 12.49 -8.75 8.18
C CYS A 260 11.25 -9.64 8.00
N ALA A 261 10.96 -10.10 6.78
CA ALA A 261 9.86 -11.04 6.55
C ALA A 261 10.09 -12.40 7.24
N LEU A 262 11.33 -12.92 7.17
CA LEU A 262 11.69 -14.25 7.68
C LEU A 262 11.95 -14.30 9.20
N GLU A 263 12.16 -13.15 9.84
CA GLU A 263 12.19 -13.01 11.30
C GLU A 263 10.80 -13.22 11.92
N ILE A 264 9.75 -12.74 11.23
CA ILE A 264 8.34 -12.85 11.67
C ILE A 264 7.73 -14.18 11.20
N ASP A 265 7.85 -14.49 9.91
CA ASP A 265 7.38 -15.75 9.31
C ASP A 265 8.54 -16.47 8.59
N LYS A 266 9.15 -17.42 9.31
CA LYS A 266 10.23 -18.28 8.81
C LYS A 266 9.86 -19.11 7.60
N ASP A 267 8.57 -19.26 7.29
CA ASP A 267 8.06 -20.03 6.16
C ASP A 267 7.57 -19.18 4.99
N CYS A 268 7.69 -17.85 5.06
CA CYS A 268 7.36 -16.91 3.99
C CYS A 268 8.07 -17.26 2.66
N THR A 269 7.31 -17.84 1.73
CA THR A 269 7.86 -18.47 0.52
C THR A 269 8.54 -17.47 -0.41
N MET A 270 7.95 -16.30 -0.63
CA MET A 270 8.52 -15.26 -1.49
C MET A 270 9.85 -14.73 -0.93
N ALA A 271 9.96 -14.53 0.39
CA ALA A 271 11.22 -14.12 1.02
C ALA A 271 12.31 -15.21 0.92
N LYS A 272 11.95 -16.50 1.08
CA LYS A 272 12.88 -17.62 0.81
C LYS A 272 13.36 -17.65 -0.64
N ILE A 273 12.47 -17.40 -1.61
CA ILE A 273 12.81 -17.33 -3.04
C ILE A 273 13.83 -16.22 -3.28
N VAL A 274 13.61 -15.01 -2.74
CA VAL A 274 14.56 -13.89 -2.88
C VAL A 274 15.91 -14.21 -2.25
N ARG A 275 15.94 -14.75 -1.03
CA ARG A 275 17.20 -15.12 -0.37
C ARG A 275 17.97 -16.18 -1.19
N GLY A 276 17.28 -17.22 -1.65
CA GLY A 276 17.88 -18.25 -2.51
C GLY A 276 18.38 -17.70 -3.86
N ALA A 277 17.66 -16.76 -4.46
CA ALA A 277 18.09 -16.09 -5.69
C ALA A 277 19.37 -15.27 -5.48
N CYS A 278 19.46 -14.51 -4.38
CA CYS A 278 20.69 -13.80 -4.00
C CYS A 278 21.86 -14.75 -3.74
N GLU A 279 21.65 -15.85 -3.01
CA GLU A 279 22.68 -16.83 -2.68
C GLU A 279 23.24 -17.55 -3.93
N ASN A 280 22.42 -17.71 -4.97
CA ASN A 280 22.80 -18.37 -6.22
C ASN A 280 23.17 -17.38 -7.36
N ASN A 281 23.20 -16.06 -7.10
CA ASN A 281 23.40 -15.01 -8.10
C ASN A 281 22.43 -15.13 -9.30
N LEU A 282 21.16 -15.44 -9.03
CA LEU A 282 20.10 -15.47 -10.03
C LEU A 282 19.55 -14.06 -10.22
N GLU A 283 19.48 -13.62 -11.48
CA GLU A 283 19.17 -12.24 -11.85
C GLU A 283 18.31 -12.20 -13.13
N PRO A 284 17.31 -11.30 -13.24
CA PRO A 284 16.55 -11.12 -14.47
C PRO A 284 17.42 -10.75 -15.68
N ALA A 285 17.11 -11.34 -16.83
CA ALA A 285 17.90 -11.27 -18.06
C ALA A 285 18.02 -9.87 -18.68
N TRP A 286 17.17 -8.91 -18.29
CA TRP A 286 17.28 -7.51 -18.71
C TRP A 286 18.55 -6.85 -18.15
N ILE A 287 19.08 -7.34 -17.02
CA ILE A 287 20.27 -6.78 -16.39
C ILE A 287 21.50 -6.93 -17.30
N ASP A 288 21.70 -8.07 -17.95
CA ASP A 288 22.83 -8.33 -18.86
C ASP A 288 23.03 -7.24 -19.94
N ASN A 289 21.93 -6.65 -20.41
CA ASN A 289 21.93 -5.71 -21.54
C ASN A 289 21.83 -4.24 -21.13
N TYR A 290 21.52 -3.94 -19.86
CA TYR A 290 21.27 -2.59 -19.37
C TYR A 290 22.01 -2.23 -18.07
N ALA A 291 22.70 -3.19 -17.45
CA ALA A 291 23.84 -2.91 -16.59
C ALA A 291 25.01 -2.52 -17.49
N THR A 292 25.54 -1.31 -17.30
CA THR A 292 26.72 -0.83 -18.03
C THR A 292 27.88 -1.82 -17.84
N PRO A 293 28.66 -2.12 -18.89
CA PRO A 293 29.98 -2.70 -18.71
C PRO A 293 30.76 -1.79 -17.76
N GLN A 294 31.43 -2.37 -16.76
CA GLN A 294 32.45 -1.63 -16.03
C GLN A 294 33.55 -1.24 -17.03
N GLU A 295 33.97 0.02 -16.97
CA GLU A 295 34.98 0.59 -17.87
C GLU A 295 36.31 -0.17 -17.73
N ASN A 296 36.97 -0.44 -18.87
CA ASN A 296 38.37 -0.90 -18.93
C ASN A 296 39.31 0.31 -18.97
#